data_AF-A0A847A8X1-F1
#
_entry.id   AF-A0A847A8X1-F1
#
_cell.length_a   1.000
_cell.length_b   1.000
_cell.length_c   1.000
_cell.angle_alpha   90.00
_cell.angle_beta   90.00
_cell.angle_gamma   90.00
#
_symmetry.space_group_name_H-M   'P 1'
#
loop_
_entity.id
_entity.type
_entity.pdbx_description
1 polymer ?
#
loop_
_entity_poly.entity_id
_entity_poly.type
_entity_poly.pdbx_seq_one_letter_code
_entity_poly.pdbx_strand_id
1 'polypeptide(L)'
;MNLVTCRLCGRLFTASRGKMCSACLSDLDDLYPKVREFLRDHSKESFNVEQIAEGLDIDIRQVQALVELGYLDRDLGREGAAENERRRKEDLARQLQASLDSSISSKSSESTMRTYGQEHYGTGRKR
;
A
#
# COMPACT_ATOMS: atom_id res chain seq x y z
N MET A 1 -10.85 -31.62 25.34
CA MET A 1 -10.83 -31.70 23.86
C MET A 1 -11.98 -30.87 23.34
N ASN A 2 -11.71 -29.78 22.61
CA ASN A 2 -12.77 -28.92 22.09
C ASN A 2 -13.09 -29.35 20.65
N LEU A 3 -14.36 -29.70 20.42
CA LEU A 3 -14.89 -29.92 19.07
C LEU A 3 -15.13 -28.56 18.43
N VAL A 4 -14.51 -28.33 17.28
CA VAL A 4 -14.60 -27.07 16.54
C VAL A 4 -15.09 -27.36 15.13
N THR A 5 -15.91 -26.46 14.60
CA THR A 5 -16.35 -26.50 13.20
C THR A 5 -15.28 -25.88 12.30
N CYS A 6 -14.87 -26.58 11.24
CA CYS A 6 -13.96 -26.05 10.24
C CYS A 6 -14.60 -24.87 9.50
N ARG A 7 -13.84 -23.77 9.33
CA ARG A 7 -14.31 -22.57 8.62
C ARG A 7 -14.48 -22.76 7.10
N LEU A 8 -13.74 -23.68 6.49
CA LEU A 8 -13.78 -23.94 5.05
C LEU A 8 -14.87 -24.97 4.69
N CYS A 9 -14.79 -26.18 5.24
CA CYS A 9 -15.71 -27.27 4.89
C CYS A 9 -16.88 -27.48 5.86
N GLY A 10 -16.94 -26.76 6.99
CA GLY A 10 -18.01 -26.90 7.99
C GLY A 10 -17.97 -28.19 8.83
N ARG A 11 -17.02 -29.10 8.58
CA ARG A 11 -16.92 -30.38 9.31
C ARG A 11 -16.49 -30.17 10.76
N LEU A 12 -17.05 -30.97 11.67
CA LEU A 12 -16.65 -31.02 13.08
C LEU A 12 -15.35 -31.81 13.23
N PHE A 13 -14.37 -31.24 13.92
CA PHE A 13 -13.10 -31.90 14.19
C PHE A 13 -12.56 -31.53 15.59
N THR A 14 -11.69 -32.38 16.12
CA THR A 14 -10.97 -32.07 17.36
C THR A 14 -9.82 -31.12 17.06
N ALA A 15 -9.96 -29.86 17.47
CA ALA A 15 -8.93 -28.86 17.20
C ALA A 15 -7.74 -29.04 18.17
N SER A 16 -6.55 -29.31 17.63
CA SER A 16 -5.28 -29.24 18.36
C SER A 16 -4.72 -27.81 18.32
N ARG A 17 -4.81 -27.13 17.18
CA ARG A 17 -4.43 -25.73 16.99
C ARG A 17 -5.14 -25.16 15.74
N GLY A 18 -5.80 -24.00 15.86
CA GLY A 18 -6.47 -23.32 14.74
C GLY A 18 -7.94 -23.69 14.52
N LYS A 19 -8.56 -23.11 13.47
CA LYS A 19 -9.99 -23.22 13.13
C LYS A 19 -10.26 -24.04 11.85
N MET A 20 -9.26 -24.75 11.34
CA MET A 20 -9.34 -25.54 10.10
C MET A 20 -8.97 -27.00 10.35
N CYS A 21 -9.63 -27.92 9.63
CA CYS A 21 -9.31 -29.34 9.70
C CYS A 21 -8.05 -29.66 8.88
N SER A 22 -7.42 -30.80 9.15
CA SER A 22 -6.21 -31.24 8.46
C SER A 22 -6.40 -31.42 6.95
N ALA A 23 -7.55 -31.93 6.52
CA ALA A 23 -7.87 -32.11 5.10
C ALA A 23 -7.83 -30.79 4.33
N CYS A 24 -8.60 -29.79 4.79
CA CYS A 24 -8.61 -28.47 4.19
C CYS A 24 -7.23 -27.79 4.20
N LEU A 25 -6.41 -28.05 5.23
CA LEU A 25 -5.05 -27.52 5.29
C LEU A 25 -4.17 -28.14 4.20
N SER A 26 -4.28 -29.45 3.97
CA SER A 26 -3.58 -30.16 2.90
C SER A 26 -4.04 -29.71 1.51
N ASP A 27 -5.34 -29.51 1.31
CA ASP A 27 -5.87 -28.99 0.04
C ASP A 27 -5.32 -27.58 -0.25
N LEU A 28 -5.25 -26.71 0.76
CA LEU A 28 -4.66 -25.37 0.62
C LEU A 28 -3.17 -25.40 0.27
N ASP A 29 -2.41 -26.34 0.86
CA ASP A 29 -0.98 -26.50 0.61
C ASP A 29 -0.72 -26.90 -0.86
N ASP A 30 -1.57 -27.74 -1.45
CA ASP A 30 -1.49 -28.14 -2.86
C ASP A 30 -1.92 -27.02 -3.84
N LEU A 31 -2.84 -26.15 -3.41
CA LEU A 31 -3.30 -25.00 -4.19
C LEU A 31 -2.31 -23.84 -4.17
N TYR A 32 -1.60 -23.63 -3.06
CA TYR A 32 -0.64 -22.54 -2.91
C TYR A 32 0.38 -22.42 -4.05
N PRO A 33 1.09 -23.48 -4.49
CA PRO A 33 2.05 -23.37 -5.59
C PRO A 33 1.39 -22.96 -6.92
N LYS A 34 0.17 -23.44 -7.19
CA LYS A 34 -0.60 -23.10 -8.41
C LYS A 34 -0.98 -21.62 -8.43
N VAL A 35 -1.50 -21.11 -7.31
CA VAL A 35 -1.84 -19.69 -7.15
C VAL A 35 -0.60 -18.81 -7.29
N ARG A 36 0.53 -19.24 -6.72
CA ARG A 36 1.78 -18.50 -6.79
C ARG A 36 2.38 -18.46 -8.19
N GLU A 37 2.24 -19.53 -8.97
CA GLU A 37 2.67 -19.56 -10.38
C GLU A 37 1.82 -18.60 -11.21
N PHE A 38 0.50 -18.66 -11.06
CA PHE A 38 -0.43 -17.72 -11.71
C PHE A 38 -0.11 -16.25 -11.40
N LEU A 39 0.15 -15.92 -10.13
CA LEU A 39 0.55 -14.57 -9.74
C LEU A 39 1.92 -14.14 -10.29
N ARG A 40 2.85 -15.08 -10.54
CA ARG A 40 4.14 -14.77 -11.17
C ARG A 40 3.95 -14.45 -12.65
N ASP A 41 3.17 -15.25 -13.36
CA ASP A 41 2.90 -15.07 -14.78
C ASP A 41 2.17 -13.75 -15.04
N HIS A 42 1.32 -13.33 -14.10
CA HIS A 42 0.60 -12.06 -14.15
C HIS A 42 1.10 -11.00 -13.16
N SER A 43 2.40 -10.98 -12.87
CA SER A 43 3.01 -10.06 -11.87
C SER A 43 2.82 -8.55 -12.11
N LYS A 44 2.33 -8.13 -13.28
CA LYS A 44 2.14 -6.71 -13.62
C LYS A 44 0.74 -6.18 -13.38
N GLU A 45 -0.22 -7.04 -13.07
CA GLU A 45 -1.62 -6.67 -12.93
C GLU A 45 -2.11 -6.89 -11.49
N SER A 46 -2.89 -5.94 -10.99
CA SER A 46 -3.50 -6.04 -9.66
C SER A 46 -4.72 -6.95 -9.73
N PHE A 47 -4.60 -8.18 -9.24
CA PHE A 47 -5.72 -9.10 -9.18
C PHE A 47 -6.52 -8.95 -7.88
N ASN A 48 -7.85 -8.94 -8.02
CA ASN A 48 -8.74 -9.16 -6.90
C ASN A 48 -8.86 -10.67 -6.61
N VAL A 49 -9.27 -11.03 -5.39
CA VAL A 49 -9.45 -12.43 -4.94
C VAL A 49 -10.38 -13.20 -5.89
N GLU A 50 -11.42 -12.53 -6.40
CA GLU A 50 -12.39 -13.10 -7.34
C GLU A 50 -11.77 -13.46 -8.69
N GLN A 51 -10.87 -12.62 -9.21
CA GLN A 51 -10.21 -12.84 -10.49
C GLN A 51 -9.21 -14.00 -10.41
N ILE A 52 -8.51 -14.13 -9.28
CA ILE A 52 -7.63 -15.28 -9.02
C ILE A 52 -8.45 -16.57 -8.94
N ALA A 53 -9.61 -16.52 -8.27
CA ALA A 53 -10.51 -17.65 -8.17
C ALA A 53 -11.04 -18.09 -9.53
N GLU A 54 -11.46 -17.14 -10.38
CA GLU A 54 -11.93 -17.42 -11.75
C GLU A 54 -10.81 -17.94 -12.67
N GLY A 55 -9.61 -17.36 -12.59
CA GLY A 55 -8.48 -17.77 -13.42
C GLY A 55 -7.96 -19.19 -13.11
N LEU A 56 -8.15 -19.66 -11.88
CA LEU A 56 -7.69 -20.98 -11.42
C LEU A 56 -8.84 -21.99 -11.21
N ASP A 57 -10.09 -21.58 -11.43
CA ASP A 57 -11.30 -22.36 -11.16
C ASP A 57 -11.33 -22.92 -9.71
N ILE A 58 -10.98 -22.09 -8.73
CA ILE A 58 -10.96 -22.44 -7.31
C ILE A 58 -12.00 -21.63 -6.52
N ASP A 59 -12.37 -22.13 -5.34
CA ASP A 59 -13.33 -21.43 -4.50
C ASP A 59 -12.71 -20.17 -3.89
N ILE A 60 -13.46 -19.07 -3.92
CA ILE A 60 -13.05 -17.75 -3.40
C ILE A 60 -12.59 -17.86 -1.93
N ARG A 61 -13.20 -18.75 -1.13
CA ARG A 61 -12.84 -18.94 0.29
C ARG A 61 -11.46 -19.55 0.46
N GLN A 62 -10.99 -20.35 -0.50
CA GLN A 62 -9.65 -20.92 -0.45
C GLN A 62 -8.59 -19.84 -0.67
N VAL A 63 -8.80 -18.96 -1.66
CA VAL A 63 -7.92 -17.82 -1.91
C VAL A 63 -7.92 -16.85 -0.71
N GLN A 64 -9.09 -16.57 -0.16
CA GLN A 64 -9.20 -15.76 1.06
C GLN A 64 -8.45 -16.38 2.24
N ALA A 65 -8.54 -17.70 2.42
CA ALA A 65 -7.81 -18.40 3.48
C ALA A 65 -6.29 -18.31 3.30
N LEU A 66 -5.77 -18.36 2.07
CA LEU A 66 -4.34 -18.16 1.79
C LEU A 66 -3.86 -16.76 2.20
N VAL A 67 -4.69 -15.73 1.96
CA VAL A 67 -4.41 -14.36 2.41
C VAL A 67 -4.48 -14.25 3.94
N GLU A 68 -5.50 -14.82 4.58
CA GLU A 68 -5.65 -14.80 6.05
C GLU A 68 -4.51 -15.53 6.78
N LEU A 69 -3.96 -16.57 6.17
CA LEU A 69 -2.81 -17.33 6.68
C LEU A 69 -1.47 -16.64 6.43
N GLY A 70 -1.44 -15.56 5.63
CA GLY A 70 -0.23 -14.80 5.32
C GLY A 70 0.66 -15.44 4.25
N TYR A 71 0.14 -16.40 3.47
CA TYR A 71 0.87 -16.96 2.33
C TYR A 71 0.90 -16.02 1.12
N LEU A 72 -0.12 -15.15 1.01
CA LEU A 72 -0.25 -14.13 -0.02
C LEU A 72 -0.27 -12.76 0.64
N ASP A 73 0.65 -11.89 0.24
CA ASP A 73 0.65 -10.49 0.69
C ASP A 73 -0.34 -9.70 -0.16
N ARG A 74 -1.18 -8.89 0.50
CA ARG A 74 -1.97 -7.88 -0.21
C ARG A 74 -1.00 -6.75 -0.48
N ASP A 75 -0.71 -6.44 -1.73
CA ASP A 75 0.08 -5.25 -2.04
C ASP A 75 -0.71 -4.03 -1.56
N LEU A 76 -0.44 -3.59 -0.34
CA LEU A 76 -0.99 -2.39 0.26
C LEU A 76 -0.23 -1.18 -0.32
N GLY A 77 -0.27 -1.07 -1.65
CA GLY A 77 0.16 0.10 -2.42
C GLY A 77 1.61 0.52 -2.19
N ARG A 78 2.52 -0.41 -1.88
CA ARG A 78 3.93 -0.02 -1.72
C ARG A 78 4.59 0.25 -3.06
N GLU A 79 4.17 -0.49 -4.09
CA GLU A 79 4.63 -0.29 -5.47
C GLU A 79 3.67 0.68 -6.19
N GLY A 80 3.87 1.97 -5.95
CA GLY A 80 3.11 3.05 -6.60
C GLY A 80 2.90 4.28 -5.72
N ALA A 81 2.89 4.11 -4.40
CA ALA A 81 2.89 5.25 -3.47
C ALA A 81 4.14 6.12 -3.66
N ALA A 82 5.31 5.51 -3.89
CA ALA A 82 6.56 6.24 -4.11
C ALA A 82 6.55 7.06 -5.41
N GLU A 83 5.99 6.54 -6.51
CA GLU A 83 5.92 7.26 -7.79
C GLU A 83 4.87 8.38 -7.74
N ASN A 84 3.69 8.09 -7.18
CA ASN A 84 2.64 9.10 -7.00
C ASN A 84 3.06 10.22 -6.05
N GLU A 85 3.81 9.89 -4.99
CA GLU A 85 4.35 10.89 -4.08
C GLU A 85 5.41 11.77 -4.75
N ARG A 86 6.27 11.20 -5.61
CA ARG A 86 7.22 11.99 -6.41
C ARG A 86 6.50 12.96 -7.34
N ARG A 87 5.52 12.50 -8.11
CA ARG A 87 4.74 13.37 -8.99
C ARG A 87 4.04 14.50 -8.24
N ARG A 88 3.42 14.20 -7.08
CA ARG A 88 2.81 15.22 -6.22
C ARG A 88 3.83 16.24 -5.72
N LYS A 89 5.01 15.79 -5.30
CA LYS A 89 6.10 16.67 -4.86
C LYS A 89 6.60 17.57 -5.99
N GLU A 90 6.73 17.05 -7.21
CA GLU A 90 7.13 17.82 -8.38
C GLU A 90 6.11 18.90 -8.76
N ASP A 91 4.81 18.57 -8.71
CA ASP A 91 3.74 19.52 -9.02
C ASP A 91 3.69 20.66 -7.99
N LEU A 92 3.77 20.33 -6.70
CA LEU A 92 3.82 21.31 -5.61
C LEU A 92 5.04 22.23 -5.73
N ALA A 93 6.21 21.70 -6.11
CA ALA A 93 7.42 22.49 -6.31
C ALA A 93 7.25 23.52 -7.43
N ARG A 94 6.60 23.14 -8.55
CA ARG A 94 6.30 24.08 -9.65
C ARG A 94 5.30 25.16 -9.23
N GLN A 95 4.24 24.78 -8.52
CA GLN A 95 3.26 25.75 -8.00
C GLN A 95 3.91 26.77 -7.06
N LEU A 96 4.83 26.30 -6.21
CA LEU A 96 5.59 27.17 -5.30
C LEU A 96 6.48 28.14 -6.09
N GLN A 97 7.22 27.65 -7.08
CA GLN A 97 8.05 28.50 -7.95
C GLN A 97 7.21 29.58 -8.65
N ALA A 98 6.11 29.22 -9.29
CA ALA A 98 5.22 30.19 -9.95
C ALA A 98 4.65 31.25 -8.98
N SER A 99 4.34 30.85 -7.74
CA SER A 99 3.89 31.77 -6.69
C SER A 99 5.00 32.72 -6.23
N LEU A 100 6.25 32.25 -6.18
CA LEU A 100 7.41 33.08 -5.87
C LEU A 100 7.73 34.05 -7.01
N ASP A 101 7.69 33.61 -8.26
CA ASP A 101 7.93 34.45 -9.44
C ASP A 101 6.88 35.55 -9.57
N SER A 102 5.60 35.23 -9.36
CA SER A 102 4.53 36.24 -9.34
C SER A 102 4.67 37.21 -8.16
N SER A 103 5.10 36.74 -6.98
CA SER A 103 5.41 37.59 -5.82
C SER A 103 6.65 38.46 -6.01
N ILE A 104 7.65 37.99 -6.79
CA ILE A 104 8.85 38.74 -7.14
C ILE A 104 8.53 39.80 -8.20
N SER A 105 7.73 39.44 -9.20
CA SER A 105 7.30 40.36 -10.25
C SER A 105 6.46 41.51 -9.68
N SER A 106 5.61 41.24 -8.68
CA SER A 106 4.84 42.27 -7.97
C SER A 106 5.66 43.12 -6.98
N LYS A 107 6.83 42.65 -6.54
CA LYS A 107 7.77 43.41 -5.69
C LYS A 107 8.73 44.32 -6.46
N SER A 108 8.83 44.15 -7.78
CA SER A 108 9.75 44.95 -8.61
C SER A 108 9.32 46.42 -8.78
N SER A 109 8.09 46.79 -8.38
CA SER A 109 7.61 48.18 -8.45
C SER A 109 7.50 48.93 -7.12
N GLU A 110 7.56 48.31 -5.94
CA GLU A 110 7.60 49.07 -4.68
C GLU A 110 8.06 48.26 -3.45
N SER A 111 8.88 48.93 -2.64
CA SER A 111 9.11 48.69 -1.20
C SER A 111 10.29 47.81 -0.75
N THR A 112 11.30 48.51 -0.22
CA THR A 112 12.20 48.09 0.85
C THR A 112 11.44 47.54 2.07
N MET A 113 10.87 46.33 1.97
CA MET A 113 10.28 45.66 3.12
C MET A 113 11.36 44.83 3.82
N ARG A 114 11.90 45.38 4.91
CA ARG A 114 12.85 44.68 5.79
C ARG A 114 12.09 43.59 6.53
N THR A 115 12.64 42.39 6.61
CA THR A 115 12.06 41.33 7.44
C THR A 115 12.20 41.70 8.92
N TYR A 116 11.27 41.29 9.78
CA TYR A 116 11.28 41.53 11.24
C TYR A 116 12.67 41.31 11.89
N GLY A 117 13.40 40.27 11.48
CA GLY A 117 14.76 40.00 11.95
C GLY A 117 15.81 41.03 11.51
N GLN A 118 15.70 41.58 10.30
CA GLN A 118 16.56 42.67 9.83
C GLN A 118 16.22 44.00 10.50
N GLU A 119 14.94 44.25 10.80
CA GLU A 119 14.49 45.47 11.49
C GLU A 119 15.01 45.52 12.94
N HIS A 120 15.04 44.38 13.62
CA HIS A 120 15.43 44.30 15.02
C HIS A 120 16.91 43.96 15.26
N TYR A 121 17.57 43.25 14.36
CA TYR A 121 18.95 42.76 14.58
C TYR A 121 19.94 43.17 13.49
N GLY A 122 19.48 43.86 12.44
CA GLY A 122 20.25 44.12 11.23
C GLY A 122 20.96 45.47 11.20
N THR A 123 21.94 45.71 12.09
CA THR A 123 23.21 46.39 11.77
C THR A 123 24.17 46.31 12.96
N GLY A 124 24.75 45.13 13.17
CA GLY A 124 25.87 44.91 14.11
C GLY A 124 27.17 44.67 13.35
N ARG A 125 27.63 45.63 12.54
CA ARG A 125 28.94 45.54 11.88
C ARG A 125 30.00 45.83 12.94
N LYS A 126 30.36 44.81 13.74
CA LYS A 126 31.48 44.88 14.69
C LYS A 126 32.76 45.19 13.90
N ARG A 127 33.29 46.40 14.06
CA ARG A 127 34.68 46.74 13.77
C ARG A 127 35.54 46.29 14.93
#